data_AF-A0A6P6TD58-F1
#
_entry.id   AF-A0A6P6TD58-F1
#
_cell.length_a   1.000
_cell.length_b   1.000
_cell.length_c   1.000
_cell.angle_alpha   90.00
_cell.angle_beta   90.00
_cell.angle_gamma   90.00
#
_symmetry.space_group_name_H-M   'P 1'
#
loop_
_entity.id
_entity.type
_entity.pdbx_description
1 polymer ?
#
loop_
_entity_poly.entity_id
_entity_poly.type
_entity_poly.pdbx_seq_one_letter_code
_entity_poly.pdbx_strand_id
1 'polypeptide(L)'
;MASKSTALCHIRSISLPCRSHPTTLRIEEELNKIKTWETSSTSEAICTGLCRLAELYKRMDDLLNLPLTIQAFSQHQNQKWGEEFLDGSSRLVDICGISREIIFQFKGNVRDFQSSLRRRKGDSSTETSIANCTSFRRKTKKGAQRSC
;
A
#
# COMPACT_ATOMS: atom_id res chain seq x y z
N MET A 1 -22.63 -47.82 53.60
CA MET A 1 -23.77 -47.12 52.95
C MET A 1 -23.22 -46.09 52.00
N ALA A 2 -23.71 -46.10 50.75
CA ALA A 2 -23.04 -45.54 49.58
C ALA A 2 -22.90 -44.00 49.58
N SER A 3 -21.72 -43.53 49.15
CA SER A 3 -21.44 -42.12 48.91
C SER A 3 -22.07 -41.71 47.58
N LYS A 4 -22.99 -40.73 47.61
CA LYS A 4 -23.64 -40.19 46.41
C LYS A 4 -22.66 -39.28 45.67
N SER A 5 -22.23 -39.71 44.49
CA SER A 5 -21.46 -38.89 43.56
C SER A 5 -22.33 -37.73 43.05
N THR A 6 -21.89 -36.50 43.30
CA THR A 6 -22.50 -35.28 42.74
C THR A 6 -22.17 -35.21 41.26
N ALA A 7 -23.22 -35.17 40.43
CA ALA A 7 -23.10 -35.01 38.99
C ALA A 7 -22.34 -33.71 38.67
N LEU A 8 -21.12 -33.86 38.15
CA LEU A 8 -20.35 -32.79 37.53
C LEU A 8 -21.18 -32.23 36.37
N CYS A 9 -21.57 -30.96 36.48
CA CYS A 9 -22.19 -30.21 35.39
C CYS A 9 -21.24 -30.21 34.19
N HIS A 10 -21.52 -31.05 33.19
CA HIS A 10 -20.76 -31.09 31.94
C HIS A 10 -21.25 -29.95 31.03
N ILE A 11 -20.85 -28.71 31.35
CA ILE A 11 -21.09 -27.56 30.49
C ILE A 11 -20.21 -27.72 29.26
N ARG A 12 -20.80 -28.16 28.14
CA ARG A 12 -20.14 -28.12 26.83
C ARG A 12 -20.19 -26.69 26.31
N SER A 13 -19.07 -25.98 26.42
CA SER A 13 -18.90 -24.67 25.81
C SER A 13 -19.01 -24.80 24.29
N ILE A 14 -20.04 -24.18 23.70
CA ILE A 14 -20.11 -24.00 22.25
C ILE A 14 -19.27 -22.77 21.90
N SER A 15 -18.03 -22.98 21.44
CA SER A 15 -17.23 -21.87 20.91
C SER A 15 -17.89 -21.38 19.62
N LEU A 16 -18.51 -20.21 19.66
CA LEU A 16 -18.86 -19.47 18.45
C LEU A 16 -17.55 -19.15 17.70
N PRO A 17 -17.55 -19.18 16.36
CA PRO A 17 -16.37 -18.76 15.61
C PRO A 17 -15.97 -17.35 16.06
N CYS A 18 -14.71 -17.19 16.47
CA CYS A 18 -14.16 -15.90 16.88
C CYS A 18 -14.36 -14.90 15.74
N ARG A 19 -15.19 -13.88 15.97
CA ARG A 19 -15.34 -12.77 15.03
C ARG A 19 -14.04 -11.96 15.03
N SER A 20 -13.46 -11.75 13.86
CA SER A 20 -12.33 -10.84 13.68
C SER A 20 -12.67 -9.44 14.21
N HIS A 21 -11.68 -8.76 14.79
CA HIS A 21 -11.85 -7.40 15.26
C HIS A 21 -12.24 -6.47 14.09
N PRO A 22 -13.13 -5.48 14.28
CA PRO A 22 -13.54 -4.58 13.19
C PRO A 22 -12.37 -3.90 12.46
N THR A 23 -11.27 -3.62 13.16
CA THR A 23 -10.05 -3.07 12.56
C THR A 23 -9.38 -4.04 11.59
N THR A 24 -9.27 -5.32 11.94
CA THR A 24 -8.61 -6.32 11.09
C THR A 24 -9.44 -6.64 9.85
N LEU A 25 -10.77 -6.65 9.97
CA LEU A 25 -11.68 -6.77 8.83
C LEU A 25 -11.50 -5.63 7.82
N ARG A 26 -11.37 -4.38 8.28
CA ARG A 26 -11.16 -3.22 7.40
C ARG A 26 -9.81 -3.28 6.67
N ILE A 27 -8.77 -3.78 7.34
CA ILE A 27 -7.45 -3.97 6.71
C ILE A 27 -7.54 -5.04 5.62
N GLU A 28 -8.24 -6.14 5.89
CA GLU A 28 -8.44 -7.22 4.93
C GLU A 28 -9.25 -6.75 3.69
N GLU A 29 -10.26 -5.91 3.89
CA GLU A 29 -11.00 -5.27 2.80
C GLU A 29 -10.08 -4.41 1.91
N GLU A 30 -9.22 -3.56 2.49
CA GLU A 30 -8.27 -2.73 1.72
C GLU A 30 -7.22 -3.58 0.99
N LEU A 31 -6.71 -4.63 1.64
CA LEU A 31 -5.78 -5.58 1.01
C LEU A 31 -6.42 -6.29 -0.18
N ASN A 32 -7.68 -6.72 -0.06
CA ASN A 32 -8.41 -7.34 -1.15
C ASN A 32 -8.59 -6.36 -2.32
N LYS A 33 -8.93 -5.09 -2.04
CA LYS A 33 -8.99 -4.06 -3.09
C LYS A 33 -7.65 -3.85 -3.79
N ILE A 34 -6.54 -3.83 -3.05
CA ILE A 34 -5.20 -3.70 -3.65
C ILE A 34 -4.87 -4.94 -4.50
N LYS A 35 -5.24 -6.14 -4.04
CA LYS A 35 -5.00 -7.40 -4.74
C LYS A 35 -5.80 -7.51 -6.04
N THR A 36 -7.03 -7.03 -6.07
CA THR A 36 -7.90 -7.03 -7.26
C THR A 36 -7.75 -5.76 -8.09
N TRP A 37 -6.84 -4.84 -7.72
CA TRP A 37 -6.59 -3.64 -8.51
C TRP A 37 -5.90 -4.00 -9.82
N GLU A 38 -6.49 -3.59 -10.92
CA GLU A 38 -5.95 -3.84 -12.25
C GLU A 38 -4.79 -2.88 -12.56
N THR A 39 -3.62 -3.45 -12.86
CA THR A 39 -2.39 -2.72 -13.18
C THR A 39 -2.44 -2.16 -14.60
N SER A 40 -3.31 -1.19 -14.83
CA SER A 40 -3.36 -0.40 -16.06
C SER A 40 -2.30 0.70 -16.03
N SER A 41 -1.65 0.97 -17.18
CA SER A 41 -0.65 2.04 -17.33
C SER A 41 -1.28 3.45 -17.45
N THR A 42 -2.53 3.62 -17.03
CA THR A 42 -3.23 4.91 -17.04
C THR A 42 -2.89 5.73 -15.80
N SER A 43 -2.89 7.06 -15.92
CA SER A 43 -2.65 7.95 -14.78
C SER A 43 -3.68 7.75 -13.66
N GLU A 44 -4.94 7.51 -14.03
CA GLU A 44 -6.03 7.31 -13.08
C GLU A 44 -5.89 6.02 -12.29
N ALA A 45 -5.49 4.91 -12.95
CA ALA A 45 -5.21 3.66 -12.25
C ALA A 45 -4.06 3.83 -11.25
N ILE A 46 -2.97 4.50 -11.64
CA ILE A 46 -1.83 4.77 -10.75
C ILE A 46 -2.26 5.61 -9.54
N CYS A 47 -3.00 6.70 -9.76
CA CYS A 47 -3.52 7.53 -8.66
C CYS A 47 -4.41 6.70 -7.73
N THR A 48 -5.30 5.88 -8.28
CA THR A 48 -6.19 5.00 -7.51
C THR A 48 -5.40 3.99 -6.67
N GLY A 49 -4.37 3.36 -7.24
CA GLY A 49 -3.49 2.44 -6.52
C GLY A 49 -2.76 3.12 -5.35
N LEU A 50 -2.23 4.32 -5.57
CA LEU A 50 -1.59 5.11 -4.52
C LEU A 50 -2.57 5.56 -3.43
N CYS A 51 -3.80 5.94 -3.78
CA CYS A 51 -4.85 6.27 -2.83
C CYS A 51 -5.21 5.06 -1.96
N ARG A 52 -5.39 3.87 -2.54
CA ARG A 52 -5.66 2.63 -1.80
C ARG A 52 -4.53 2.28 -0.85
N LEU A 53 -3.28 2.47 -1.27
CA LEU A 53 -2.12 2.27 -0.40
C LEU A 53 -2.16 3.22 0.80
N ALA A 54 -2.46 4.50 0.58
CA ALA A 54 -2.60 5.48 1.67
C ALA A 54 -3.73 5.11 2.65
N GLU A 55 -4.86 4.61 2.15
CA GLU A 55 -5.97 4.12 2.99
C GLU A 55 -5.55 2.92 3.83
N LEU A 56 -4.86 1.93 3.23
CA LEU A 56 -4.32 0.78 3.96
C LEU A 56 -3.39 1.23 5.10
N TYR A 57 -2.46 2.14 4.84
CA TYR A 57 -1.55 2.65 5.87
C TYR A 57 -2.29 3.32 7.03
N LYS A 58 -3.35 4.07 6.74
CA LYS A 58 -4.20 4.66 7.79
C LYS A 58 -4.86 3.59 8.66
N ARG A 59 -5.36 2.51 8.06
CA ARG A 59 -5.96 1.39 8.83
C ARG A 59 -4.92 0.62 9.64
N MET A 60 -3.72 0.47 9.11
CA MET A 60 -2.61 -0.15 9.83
C MET A 60 -2.19 0.70 11.03
N ASP A 61 -2.11 2.02 10.87
CA ASP A 61 -1.86 2.94 11.99
C ASP A 61 -2.93 2.80 13.08
N ASP A 62 -4.22 2.75 12.73
CA ASP A 62 -5.31 2.49 13.68
C ASP A 62 -5.11 1.16 14.46
N LEU A 63 -4.61 0.11 13.80
CA LEU A 63 -4.34 -1.20 14.41
C LEU A 63 -3.13 -1.15 15.34
N LEU A 64 -2.04 -0.49 14.93
CA LEU A 64 -0.81 -0.38 15.71
C LEU A 64 -1.00 0.45 16.98
N ASN A 65 -1.92 1.43 16.94
CA ASN A 65 -2.27 2.25 18.09
C ASN A 65 -3.21 1.54 19.11
N LEU A 66 -3.67 0.32 18.83
CA LEU A 66 -4.51 -0.43 19.77
C LEU A 66 -3.68 -0.94 20.97
N PRO A 67 -4.17 -0.81 22.22
CA PRO A 67 -3.42 -1.25 23.41
C PRO A 67 -2.96 -2.71 23.36
N LEU A 68 -3.81 -3.59 22.82
CA LEU A 68 -3.49 -5.02 22.65
C LEU A 68 -2.32 -5.23 21.68
N THR A 69 -2.26 -4.46 20.60
CA THR A 69 -1.18 -4.52 19.62
C THR A 69 0.12 -4.02 20.22
N ILE A 70 0.09 -2.87 20.91
CA ILE A 70 1.26 -2.31 21.61
C ILE A 70 1.80 -3.31 22.63
N GLN A 71 0.92 -3.90 23.46
CA GLN A 71 1.30 -4.91 24.44
C GLN A 71 1.92 -6.15 23.78
N ALA A 72 1.35 -6.61 22.68
CA ALA A 72 1.86 -7.77 21.93
C ALA A 72 3.27 -7.52 21.37
N PHE A 73 3.60 -6.29 21.00
CA PHE A 73 4.94 -5.89 20.59
C PHE A 73 5.92 -5.76 21.77
N SER A 74 5.48 -5.19 22.90
CA SER A 74 6.33 -5.01 24.09
C SER A 74 6.76 -6.33 24.73
N GLN A 75 5.95 -7.38 24.60
CA GLN A 75 6.25 -8.68 25.21
C GLN A 75 7.31 -9.51 24.45
N HIS A 76 7.97 -8.96 23.42
CA HIS A 76 8.93 -9.64 22.52
C HIS A 76 8.42 -10.94 21.83
N GLN A 77 7.21 -11.42 22.15
CA GLN A 77 6.61 -12.61 21.52
C GLN A 77 6.45 -12.45 20.00
N ASN A 78 6.39 -11.21 19.51
CA ASN A 78 6.15 -10.88 18.11
C ASN A 78 7.31 -10.12 17.44
N GLN A 79 8.54 -10.21 17.97
CA GLN A 79 9.69 -9.46 17.41
C GLN A 79 9.91 -9.77 15.91
N LYS A 80 9.90 -11.06 15.54
CA LYS A 80 10.07 -11.47 14.13
C LYS A 80 8.99 -10.90 13.22
N TRP A 81 7.73 -10.94 13.68
CA TRP A 81 6.61 -10.37 12.93
C TRP A 81 6.74 -8.84 12.79
N GLY A 82 7.22 -8.16 13.83
CA GLY A 82 7.50 -6.72 13.78
C GLY A 82 8.61 -6.37 12.79
N GLU A 83 9.70 -7.14 12.74
CA GLU A 83 10.78 -6.95 11.77
C GLU A 83 10.28 -7.15 10.33
N GLU A 84 9.55 -8.24 10.06
CA GLU A 84 8.96 -8.51 8.73
C GLU A 84 7.96 -7.41 8.31
N PHE A 85 7.14 -6.95 9.27
CA PHE A 85 6.19 -5.87 9.02
C PHE A 85 6.89 -4.54 8.69
N LEU A 86 7.97 -4.21 9.42
CA LEU A 86 8.76 -3.01 9.18
C LEU A 86 9.49 -3.08 7.84
N ASP A 87 10.08 -4.23 7.50
CA ASP A 87 10.74 -4.45 6.20
C ASP A 87 9.77 -4.24 5.04
N GLY A 88 8.59 -4.88 5.10
CA GLY A 88 7.53 -4.71 4.10
C GLY A 88 7.06 -3.25 4.00
N SER A 89 6.90 -2.57 5.15
CA SER A 89 6.51 -1.16 5.21
C SER A 89 7.58 -0.25 4.62
N SER A 90 8.87 -0.52 4.85
CA SER A 90 9.99 0.23 4.28
C SER A 90 10.00 0.13 2.77
N ARG A 91 9.87 -1.09 2.22
CA ARG A 91 9.84 -1.31 0.78
C ARG A 91 8.71 -0.54 0.08
N LEU A 92 7.54 -0.45 0.73
CA LEU A 92 6.40 0.32 0.21
C LEU A 92 6.65 1.84 0.25
N VAL A 93 7.32 2.35 1.29
CA VAL A 93 7.76 3.75 1.36
C VAL A 93 8.74 4.07 0.23
N ASP A 94 9.68 3.18 -0.06
CA ASP A 94 10.62 3.32 -1.18
C ASP A 94 9.88 3.38 -2.53
N ILE A 95 8.90 2.50 -2.74
CA ILE A 95 8.04 2.51 -3.94
C ILE A 95 7.29 3.84 -4.06
N CYS A 96 6.74 4.36 -2.96
CA CYS A 96 6.10 5.68 -2.95
C CYS A 96 7.07 6.81 -3.27
N GLY A 97 8.30 6.72 -2.78
CA GLY A 97 9.39 7.66 -3.07
C GLY A 97 9.75 7.67 -4.55
N ILE A 98 9.98 6.50 -5.14
CA ILE A 98 10.26 6.34 -6.58
C ILE A 98 9.09 6.88 -7.41
N SER A 99 7.85 6.56 -7.02
CA SER A 99 6.65 7.02 -7.71
C SER A 99 6.55 8.55 -7.69
N ARG A 100 6.84 9.18 -6.55
CA ARG A 100 6.87 10.63 -6.39
C ARG A 100 7.91 11.28 -7.30
N GLU A 101 9.11 10.73 -7.36
CA GLU A 101 10.20 11.24 -8.21
C GLU A 101 9.81 11.16 -9.70
N ILE A 102 9.23 10.04 -10.13
CA ILE A 102 8.73 9.85 -11.49
C ILE A 102 7.66 10.90 -11.83
N ILE A 103 6.68 11.11 -10.94
CA ILE A 103 5.62 12.10 -11.13
C ILE A 103 6.21 13.52 -11.19
N PHE A 104 7.21 13.82 -10.35
CA PHE A 104 7.87 15.11 -10.33
C PHE A 104 8.58 15.41 -11.66
N GLN A 105 9.38 14.48 -12.17
CA GLN A 105 10.04 14.63 -13.46
C GLN A 105 9.05 14.72 -14.63
N PHE A 106 7.98 13.91 -14.59
CA PHE A 106 6.93 13.98 -15.61
C PHE A 106 6.27 15.37 -15.66
N LYS A 107 5.96 15.96 -14.50
CA LYS A 107 5.43 17.34 -14.41
C LYS A 107 6.39 18.37 -14.99
N GLY A 108 7.70 18.19 -14.83
CA GLY A 108 8.73 19.01 -15.47
C GLY A 108 8.65 18.92 -17.00
N ASN A 109 8.65 17.71 -17.55
CA ASN A 109 8.56 17.48 -19.00
C ASN A 109 7.28 18.08 -19.62
N VAL A 110 6.13 17.94 -18.95
CA VAL A 110 4.86 18.53 -19.39
C VAL A 110 4.93 20.06 -19.41
N ARG A 111 5.56 20.67 -18.39
CA ARG A 111 5.75 22.12 -18.32
C ARG A 111 6.66 22.64 -19.42
N ASP A 112 7.74 21.92 -19.71
CA ASP A 112 8.67 22.29 -20.79
C ASP A 112 7.98 22.20 -22.16
N PHE A 113 7.21 21.15 -22.38
CA PHE A 113 6.39 21.00 -23.58
C PHE A 113 5.34 22.13 -23.72
N GLN A 114 4.60 22.44 -22.65
CA GLN A 114 3.65 23.54 -22.68
C GLN A 114 4.35 24.89 -22.94
N SER A 115 5.56 25.08 -22.40
CA SER A 115 6.34 26.29 -22.59
C SER A 115 6.88 26.44 -24.00
N SER A 116 7.31 25.36 -24.66
CA SER A 116 7.75 25.38 -26.06
C SER A 116 6.59 25.71 -26.99
N LEU A 117 5.40 25.13 -26.75
CA LEU A 117 4.18 25.45 -27.48
C LEU A 117 3.79 26.94 -27.33
N ARG A 118 3.81 27.47 -26.10
CA ARG A 118 3.45 28.88 -25.83
C ARG A 118 4.43 29.88 -26.48
N ARG A 119 5.72 29.57 -26.49
CA ARG A 119 6.76 30.49 -26.99
C ARG A 119 6.79 30.61 -28.52
N ARG A 120 5.96 29.86 -29.27
CA ARG A 120 6.03 29.74 -30.75
C ARG A 120 7.47 29.51 -31.24
N LYS A 121 8.27 28.81 -30.43
CA LYS A 121 9.62 28.40 -30.82
C LYS A 121 9.37 27.24 -31.79
N GLY A 122 9.68 27.44 -33.08
CA GLY A 122 9.21 26.60 -34.19
C GLY A 122 9.36 25.09 -34.00
N ASP A 123 8.84 24.33 -34.95
CA ASP A 123 8.54 22.89 -34.85
C ASP A 123 9.65 22.03 -34.19
N SER A 124 10.92 22.35 -34.42
CA SER A 124 12.07 21.67 -33.80
C SER A 124 12.12 21.72 -32.27
N SER A 125 11.70 22.83 -31.64
CA SER A 125 11.67 22.95 -30.18
C SER A 125 10.54 22.14 -29.56
N THR A 126 9.40 22.06 -30.24
CA THR A 126 8.26 21.25 -29.82
C THR A 126 8.53 19.76 -30.01
N GLU A 127 9.14 19.37 -31.13
CA GLU A 127 9.58 17.99 -31.40
C GLU A 127 10.57 17.50 -30.33
N THR A 128 11.54 18.34 -29.95
CA THR A 128 12.51 18.01 -28.89
C THR A 128 11.81 17.75 -27.54
N SER A 129 10.84 18.59 -27.14
CA SER A 129 10.07 18.38 -25.91
C SER A 129 9.22 17.10 -25.96
N ILE A 130 8.63 16.77 -27.12
CA ILE A 130 7.88 15.52 -27.33
C ILE A 130 8.81 14.30 -27.23
N ALA A 131 9.99 14.37 -27.85
CA ALA A 131 11.01 13.33 -27.78
C ALA A 131 11.48 13.09 -26.32
N ASN A 132 11.63 14.15 -25.54
CA ASN A 132 11.98 14.05 -24.12
C ASN A 132 10.87 13.36 -23.31
N CYS A 133 9.61 13.75 -23.49
CA CYS A 133 8.49 13.14 -22.77
C CYS A 133 8.30 11.65 -23.13
N THR A 134 8.44 11.29 -24.41
CA THR A 134 8.34 9.91 -24.89
C THR A 134 9.51 9.04 -24.42
N SER A 135 10.74 9.57 -24.44
CA SER A 135 11.92 8.86 -23.96
C SER A 135 11.89 8.66 -22.44
N PHE A 136 11.44 9.66 -21.68
CA PHE A 136 11.20 9.56 -20.24
C PHE A 136 10.25 8.41 -19.93
N ARG A 137 9.07 8.38 -20.58
CA ARG A 137 8.08 7.30 -20.40
C ARG A 137 8.69 5.91 -20.65
N ARG A 138 9.53 5.76 -21.70
CA ARG A 138 10.21 4.48 -22.00
C ARG A 138 11.23 4.13 -20.92
N LYS A 139 12.03 5.09 -20.44
CA LYS A 139 13.03 4.88 -19.39
C LYS A 139 12.36 4.48 -18.08
N THR A 140 11.33 5.19 -17.67
CA THR A 140 10.56 4.90 -16.46
C THR A 140 9.92 3.52 -16.51
N LYS A 141 9.32 3.12 -17.64
CA LYS A 141 8.77 1.76 -17.81
C LYS A 141 9.83 0.68 -17.63
N LYS A 142 11.04 0.89 -18.17
CA LYS A 142 12.17 -0.04 -18.02
C LYS A 142 12.73 -0.06 -16.59
N GLY A 143 12.75 1.10 -15.92
CA GLY A 143 13.23 1.23 -14.53
C GLY A 143 12.30 0.54 -13.54
N ALA A 144 10.98 0.75 -13.67
CA ALA A 144 9.98 0.15 -12.78
C ALA A 144 10.01 -1.39 -12.82
N GLN A 145 10.31 -2.00 -13.97
CA GLN A 145 10.45 -3.47 -14.08
C GLN A 145 11.67 -4.04 -13.36
N ARG A 146 12.64 -3.22 -12.97
CA ARG A 146 13.87 -3.67 -12.27
C ARG A 146 13.76 -3.55 -10.75
N SER A 147 12.79 -2.76 -10.27
CA SER A 147 12.59 -2.47 -8.84
C SER A 147 11.48 -3.32 -8.20
N CYS A 148 10.76 -4.12 -9.00
CA CYS A 148 9.71 -5.04 -8.56
C CYS A 148 10.25 -6.46 -8.44
#